data_AF-A0A4Y2Q2I8-F1
#
_entry.id   AF-A0A4Y2Q2I8-F1
#
_cell.length_a   1.000
_cell.length_b   1.000
_cell.length_c   1.000
_cell.angle_alpha   90.00
_cell.angle_beta   90.00
_cell.angle_gamma   90.00
#
_symmetry.space_group_name_H-M   'P 1'
#
loop_
_entity.id
_entity.type
_entity.pdbx_description
1 polymer ?
#
loop_
_entity_poly.entity_id
_entity_poly.type
_entity_poly.pdbx_seq_one_letter_code
_entity_poly.pdbx_strand_id
1 'polypeptide(L)'
;MKTELINRSDQSSQQEIRQLLSGEVLGIRKPPAFLRNMKRRAETLKVPETFMLELFSQRLPTSVQTILAAVTDLTSDKAAEISDRILEVTPAPLELHVVNKNNSNSVEEELLREIEKLNARIDKLEFYRNPSPFRRNRSNQRSRGYSQNRNSYVCWYHRRFEKNLQT
;
A
#
# COMPACT_ATOMS: atom_id res chain seq x y z
N MET A 1 8.77 -43.60 -20.16
CA MET A 1 9.49 -43.06 -18.99
C MET A 1 10.60 -42.09 -19.36
N LYS A 2 11.51 -42.39 -20.29
CA LYS A 2 12.54 -41.42 -20.73
C LYS A 2 11.97 -40.17 -21.41
N THR A 3 10.92 -40.33 -22.22
CA THR A 3 10.24 -39.23 -22.92
C THR A 3 9.54 -38.23 -21.99
N GLU A 4 8.89 -38.72 -20.94
CA GLU A 4 8.25 -37.89 -19.91
C GLU A 4 9.24 -37.03 -19.13
N LEU A 5 10.44 -37.57 -18.83
CA LEU A 5 11.48 -36.82 -18.12
C LEU A 5 12.08 -35.72 -18.99
N ILE A 6 12.28 -35.99 -20.28
CA ILE A 6 12.76 -34.99 -21.26
C ILE A 6 11.72 -33.88 -21.40
N ASN A 7 10.44 -34.22 -21.58
CA ASN A 7 9.36 -33.22 -21.71
C ASN A 7 9.24 -32.32 -20.47
N ARG A 8 9.40 -32.86 -19.26
CA ARG A 8 9.39 -32.07 -18.02
C ARG A 8 10.60 -31.15 -17.92
N SER A 9 11.78 -31.63 -18.33
CA SER A 9 13.01 -30.82 -18.37
C SER A 9 12.86 -29.67 -19.37
N ASP A 10 12.32 -29.93 -20.55
CA ASP A 10 12.09 -28.93 -21.59
C ASP A 10 11.08 -27.87 -21.14
N GLN A 11 9.99 -28.29 -20.48
CA GLN A 11 9.04 -27.36 -19.88
C GLN A 11 9.69 -26.49 -18.79
N SER A 12 10.55 -27.06 -17.96
CA SER A 12 11.29 -26.32 -16.92
C SER A 12 12.21 -25.25 -17.54
N SER A 13 13.00 -25.61 -18.56
CA SER A 13 13.87 -24.66 -19.25
C SER A 13 13.10 -23.57 -19.97
N GLN A 14 11.96 -23.89 -20.60
CA GLN A 14 11.09 -22.88 -21.21
C GLN A 14 10.51 -21.92 -20.18
N GLN A 15 10.14 -22.40 -19.00
CA GLN A 15 9.66 -21.56 -17.91
C GLN A 15 10.77 -20.63 -17.39
N GLU A 16 12.01 -21.12 -17.27
CA GLU A 16 13.17 -20.31 -16.87
C GLU A 16 13.46 -19.20 -17.88
N ILE A 17 13.45 -19.52 -19.19
CA ILE A 17 13.61 -18.52 -20.26
C ILE A 17 12.51 -17.46 -20.16
N ARG A 18 11.25 -17.90 -20.02
CA ARG A 18 10.12 -16.97 -19.87
C ARG A 18 10.33 -16.06 -18.67
N GLN A 19 10.76 -16.59 -17.52
CA GLN A 19 11.01 -15.79 -16.31
C GLN A 19 12.19 -14.82 -16.47
N LEU A 20 13.24 -15.21 -17.21
CA LEU A 20 14.36 -14.31 -17.51
C LEU A 20 13.91 -13.12 -18.38
N LEU A 21 13.01 -13.39 -19.34
CA LEU A 21 12.49 -12.42 -20.29
C LEU A 21 11.28 -11.63 -19.76
N SER A 22 10.56 -12.12 -18.75
CA SER A 22 9.23 -11.64 -18.33
C SER A 22 9.20 -10.28 -17.62
N GLY A 23 10.15 -9.39 -17.87
CA GLY A 23 9.95 -8.01 -17.44
C GLY A 23 10.05 -7.79 -15.95
N GLU A 24 10.60 -8.70 -15.15
CA GLU A 24 10.65 -8.52 -13.69
C GLU A 24 11.46 -7.26 -13.37
N VAL A 25 10.74 -6.19 -13.02
CA VAL A 25 11.30 -4.87 -12.75
C VAL A 25 12.18 -4.98 -11.50
N LEU A 26 13.30 -4.26 -11.47
CA LEU A 26 14.00 -3.98 -10.22
C LEU A 26 12.98 -3.32 -9.26
N GLY A 27 12.35 -4.11 -8.40
CA GLY A 27 11.47 -3.60 -7.36
C GLY A 27 12.29 -2.90 -6.26
N ILE A 28 12.01 -3.19 -4.99
CA ILE A 28 12.78 -2.67 -3.84
C ILE A 28 14.15 -3.38 -3.71
N ARG A 29 14.50 -4.27 -4.64
CA ARG A 29 15.64 -5.16 -4.50
C ARG A 29 16.93 -4.52 -5.01
N LYS A 30 18.01 -4.62 -4.22
CA LYS A 30 19.34 -4.16 -4.62
C LYS A 30 19.79 -4.76 -5.97
N PRO A 31 20.39 -3.96 -6.88
CA PRO A 31 20.84 -4.44 -8.19
C PRO A 31 21.76 -5.68 -8.18
N PRO A 32 22.74 -5.82 -7.27
CA PRO A 32 23.58 -7.03 -7.17
C PRO A 32 22.78 -8.28 -6.84
N ALA A 33 21.79 -8.17 -5.95
CA ALA A 33 20.95 -9.30 -5.59
C ALA A 33 20.03 -9.71 -6.76
N PHE A 34 19.54 -8.74 -7.52
CA PHE A 34 18.78 -8.98 -8.74
C PHE A 34 19.62 -9.74 -9.79
N LEU A 35 20.82 -9.25 -10.10
CA LEU A 35 21.76 -9.89 -11.02
C LEU A 35 22.05 -11.35 -10.63
N ARG A 36 22.31 -11.62 -9.33
CA ARG A 36 22.58 -12.97 -8.84
C ARG A 36 21.41 -13.93 -9.11
N ASN A 37 20.17 -13.46 -8.97
CA ASN A 37 19.00 -14.30 -9.26
C ASN A 37 18.87 -14.58 -10.75
N MET A 38 19.09 -13.57 -11.60
CA MET A 38 19.13 -13.79 -13.05
C MET A 38 20.21 -14.80 -13.44
N LYS A 39 21.44 -14.67 -12.92
CA LYS A 39 22.54 -15.61 -13.19
C LYS A 39 22.16 -17.03 -12.80
N ARG A 40 21.61 -17.23 -11.61
CA ARG A 40 21.13 -18.55 -11.14
C ARG A 40 20.10 -19.18 -12.08
N ARG A 41 19.21 -18.39 -12.67
CA ARG A 41 18.20 -18.87 -13.65
C ARG A 41 18.79 -19.13 -15.03
N ALA A 42 19.88 -18.44 -15.35
CA ALA A 42 20.59 -18.54 -16.61
C ALA A 42 21.65 -19.66 -16.62
N GLU A 43 22.05 -20.17 -15.45
CA GLU A 43 23.04 -21.26 -15.29
C GLU A 43 22.66 -22.50 -16.10
N THR A 44 21.38 -22.89 -16.07
CA THR A 44 20.82 -24.02 -16.82
C THR A 44 20.79 -23.77 -18.33
N LEU A 45 20.72 -22.50 -18.74
CA LEU A 45 20.50 -22.05 -20.12
C LEU A 45 21.78 -21.66 -20.86
N LYS A 46 22.96 -21.69 -20.19
CA LYS A 46 24.27 -21.29 -20.74
C LYS A 46 24.24 -19.92 -21.44
N VAL A 47 23.60 -18.95 -20.81
CA VAL A 47 23.43 -17.61 -21.38
C VAL A 47 24.78 -16.88 -21.45
N PRO A 48 25.12 -16.23 -22.59
CA PRO A 48 26.33 -15.41 -22.70
C PRO A 48 26.32 -14.23 -21.72
N GLU A 49 27.49 -13.86 -21.20
CA GLU A 49 27.60 -12.74 -20.25
C GLU A 49 27.17 -11.40 -20.86
N THR A 50 27.43 -11.19 -22.15
CA THR A 50 26.99 -9.98 -22.88
C THR A 50 25.47 -9.82 -22.85
N PHE A 51 24.74 -10.92 -23.04
CA PHE A 51 23.28 -10.93 -22.98
C PHE A 51 22.76 -10.74 -21.55
N MET A 52 23.47 -11.28 -20.56
CA MET A 52 23.15 -11.04 -19.14
C MET A 52 23.29 -9.56 -18.77
N LEU A 53 24.34 -8.89 -19.25
CA LEU A 53 24.55 -7.47 -19.06
C LEU A 53 23.47 -6.64 -19.76
N GLU A 54 23.10 -7.00 -20.99
CA GLU A 54 22.05 -6.32 -21.73
C GLU A 54 20.69 -6.44 -21.02
N LEU A 55 20.28 -7.65 -20.67
CA LEU A 55 19.04 -7.88 -19.93
C LEU A 55 19.04 -7.16 -18.58
N PHE A 56 20.15 -7.19 -17.85
CA PHE A 56 20.26 -6.48 -16.58
C PHE A 56 20.10 -4.96 -16.78
N SER A 57 20.75 -4.40 -17.80
CA SER A 57 20.68 -2.98 -18.13
C SER A 57 19.26 -2.54 -18.50
N GLN A 58 18.57 -3.33 -19.32
CA GLN A 58 17.18 -3.06 -19.73
C GLN A 58 16.18 -3.02 -18.56
N ARG A 59 16.52 -3.60 -17.40
CA ARG A 59 15.65 -3.64 -16.21
C ARG A 59 15.90 -2.48 -15.24
N LEU A 60 16.96 -1.70 -15.46
CA LEU A 60 17.31 -0.55 -14.64
C LEU A 60 16.55 0.71 -15.11
N PRO A 61 16.35 1.71 -14.24
CA PRO A 61 15.86 3.02 -14.64
C PRO A 61 16.77 3.67 -15.70
N THR A 62 16.18 4.49 -16.58
CA THR A 62 16.89 5.18 -17.66
C THR A 62 18.07 6.02 -17.16
N SER A 63 17.96 6.62 -15.97
CA SER A 63 19.05 7.37 -15.33
C SER A 63 20.27 6.50 -15.05
N VAL A 64 20.08 5.26 -14.62
CA VAL A 64 21.18 4.32 -14.38
C VAL A 64 21.73 3.80 -15.72
N GLN A 65 20.86 3.48 -16.68
CA GLN A 65 21.27 2.99 -18.01
C GLN A 65 22.18 3.98 -18.74
N THR A 66 21.83 5.27 -18.72
CA THR A 66 22.63 6.33 -19.36
C THR A 66 24.03 6.44 -18.77
N ILE A 67 24.17 6.29 -17.45
CA ILE A 67 25.47 6.30 -16.77
C ILE A 67 26.26 5.04 -17.14
N LEU A 68 25.63 3.87 -17.12
CA LEU A 68 26.28 2.60 -17.49
C LEU A 68 26.78 2.62 -18.94
N ALA A 69 26.04 3.23 -19.86
CA ALA A 69 26.43 3.33 -21.28
C ALA A 69 27.72 4.13 -21.50
N ALA A 70 28.10 5.01 -20.57
CA ALA A 70 29.34 5.77 -20.64
C ALA A 70 30.55 5.00 -20.09
N VAL A 71 30.36 3.84 -19.43
CA VAL A 71 31.42 3.05 -18.81
C VAL A 71 31.98 2.06 -19.84
N THR A 72 33.29 2.14 -20.09
CA THR A 72 34.02 1.18 -20.95
C THR A 72 34.34 -0.12 -20.19
N ASP A 73 34.51 -1.23 -20.92
CA ASP A 73 34.84 -2.56 -20.35
C ASP A 73 33.92 -2.99 -19.20
N LEU A 74 32.62 -2.75 -19.39
CA LEU A 74 31.58 -3.05 -18.44
C LEU A 74 31.27 -4.55 -18.41
N THR A 75 31.41 -5.16 -17.24
CA THR A 75 30.98 -6.54 -16.99
C THR A 75 29.65 -6.54 -16.26
N SER A 76 28.95 -7.68 -16.29
CA SER A 76 27.65 -7.82 -15.62
C SER A 76 27.72 -7.51 -14.12
N ASP A 77 28.82 -7.92 -13.46
CA ASP A 77 29.04 -7.68 -12.03
C ASP A 77 29.41 -6.22 -11.73
N LYS A 78 30.26 -5.59 -12.54
CA LYS A 78 30.59 -4.16 -12.41
C LYS A 78 29.36 -3.28 -12.62
N ALA A 79 28.52 -3.63 -13.60
CA ALA A 79 27.26 -2.92 -13.84
C ALA A 79 26.37 -2.94 -12.60
N ALA A 80 26.28 -4.08 -11.92
CA ALA A 80 25.46 -4.20 -10.72
C ALA A 80 26.01 -3.41 -9.52
N GLU A 81 27.34 -3.38 -9.35
CA GLU A 81 27.98 -2.57 -8.31
C GLU A 81 27.79 -1.07 -8.55
N ILE A 82 28.03 -0.61 -9.78
CA ILE A 82 27.84 0.80 -10.17
C ILE A 82 26.38 1.20 -9.99
N SER A 83 25.45 0.33 -10.39
CA SER A 83 24.00 0.56 -10.21
C SER A 83 23.61 0.69 -8.74
N ASP A 84 24.13 -0.15 -7.84
CA ASP A 84 23.82 -0.06 -6.40
C ASP A 84 24.27 1.31 -5.85
N ARG A 85 25.49 1.73 -6.21
CA ARG A 85 26.04 3.03 -5.78
C ARG A 85 25.20 4.19 -6.31
N ILE A 86 24.82 4.18 -7.59
CA ILE A 86 23.98 5.24 -8.18
C ILE A 86 22.65 5.34 -7.42
N LEU A 87 22.00 4.21 -7.15
CA LEU A 87 20.72 4.20 -6.43
C LEU A 87 20.86 4.65 -4.97
N GLU A 88 22.02 4.45 -4.34
CA GLU A 88 22.29 4.92 -2.97
C GLU A 88 22.48 6.44 -2.88
N VAL A 89 23.11 7.08 -3.88
CA VAL A 89 23.37 8.54 -3.86
C VAL A 89 22.29 9.39 -4.53
N THR A 90 21.33 8.79 -5.24
CA THR A 90 20.27 9.55 -5.93
C THR A 90 19.11 9.87 -4.98
N PRO A 91 18.87 11.15 -4.61
CA PRO A 91 17.77 11.51 -3.71
C PRO A 91 16.43 11.54 -4.47
N ALA A 92 15.73 10.38 -4.50
CA ALA A 92 14.30 10.18 -4.84
C ALA A 92 13.80 10.64 -6.23
N PRO A 93 12.53 10.35 -6.64
CA PRO A 93 11.74 9.14 -6.41
C PRO A 93 12.06 8.11 -7.51
N LEU A 94 12.06 6.82 -7.17
CA LEU A 94 12.13 5.78 -8.18
C LEU A 94 10.87 5.90 -9.04
N GLU A 95 10.99 6.45 -10.26
CA GLU A 95 10.02 6.14 -11.32
C GLU A 95 10.19 4.64 -11.60
N LEU A 96 9.57 3.84 -10.73
CA LEU A 96 9.30 2.45 -11.00
C LEU A 96 8.53 2.45 -12.31
N HIS A 97 9.09 1.83 -13.35
CA HIS A 97 8.32 1.43 -14.51
C HIS A 97 7.24 0.45 -14.02
N VAL A 98 6.16 0.98 -13.47
CA VAL A 98 4.87 0.31 -13.35
C VAL A 98 4.43 0.12 -14.79
N VAL A 99 4.76 -1.04 -15.33
CA VAL A 99 4.15 -1.51 -16.56
C VAL A 99 2.64 -1.47 -16.33
N ASN A 100 1.96 -0.69 -17.17
CA ASN A 100 0.52 -0.53 -17.29
C ASN A 100 -0.17 0.58 -16.47
N LYS A 101 0.16 1.85 -16.74
CA LYS A 101 -0.61 3.06 -16.33
C LYS A 101 -2.04 3.14 -16.89
N ASN A 102 -2.50 2.17 -17.67
CA ASN A 102 -3.82 2.24 -18.32
C ASN A 102 -4.96 1.69 -17.43
N ASN A 103 -4.63 0.89 -16.40
CA ASN A 103 -5.61 0.37 -15.42
C ASN A 103 -5.39 0.91 -13.99
N SER A 104 -4.26 1.55 -13.71
CA SER A 104 -3.90 2.04 -12.37
C SER A 104 -4.78 3.19 -11.90
N ASN A 105 -5.18 4.08 -12.81
CA ASN A 105 -6.01 5.24 -12.47
C ASN A 105 -7.37 4.81 -11.88
N SER A 106 -7.96 3.72 -12.39
CA SER A 106 -9.26 3.23 -11.89
C SER A 106 -9.17 2.71 -10.46
N VAL A 107 -8.12 1.97 -10.12
CA VAL A 107 -7.94 1.39 -8.78
C VAL A 107 -7.52 2.47 -7.78
N GLU A 108 -6.66 3.39 -8.21
CA GLU A 108 -6.25 4.53 -7.39
C GLU A 108 -7.43 5.46 -7.07
N GLU A 109 -8.28 5.77 -8.06
CA GLU A 109 -9.51 6.53 -7.84
C GLU A 109 -10.50 5.80 -6.93
N GLU A 110 -10.61 4.47 -7.03
CA GLU A 110 -11.48 3.67 -6.17
C GLU A 110 -10.97 3.64 -4.72
N LEU A 111 -9.66 3.51 -4.52
CA LEU A 111 -9.01 3.61 -3.21
C LEU A 111 -9.19 5.00 -2.59
N LEU A 112 -9.04 6.07 -3.38
CA LEU A 112 -9.27 7.44 -2.91
C LEU A 112 -10.72 7.65 -2.47
N ARG A 113 -11.70 7.15 -3.24
CA ARG A 113 -13.12 7.18 -2.86
C ARG A 113 -13.39 6.41 -1.58
N GLU A 114 -12.75 5.25 -1.39
CA GLU A 114 -12.95 4.45 -0.19
C GLU A 114 -12.32 5.09 1.05
N ILE A 115 -11.15 5.73 0.90
CA ILE A 115 -10.53 6.56 1.95
C ILE A 115 -11.45 7.72 2.34
N GLU A 116 -12.06 8.41 1.35
CA GLU A 116 -13.01 9.49 1.62
C GLU A 116 -14.24 8.99 2.40
N LYS A 117 -14.80 7.83 2.04
CA LYS A 117 -15.92 7.22 2.78
C LYS A 117 -15.54 6.84 4.21
N LEU A 118 -14.33 6.31 4.41
CA LEU A 118 -13.82 5.97 5.74
C LEU A 118 -13.64 7.22 6.60
N ASN A 119 -13.06 8.29 6.06
CA ASN A 119 -12.94 9.58 6.74
C ASN A 119 -14.32 10.14 7.14
N ALA A 120 -15.30 10.12 6.22
CA ALA A 120 -16.65 10.57 6.53
C ALA A 120 -17.36 9.73 7.63
N ARG A 121 -17.00 8.44 7.76
CA ARG A 121 -17.47 7.60 8.86
C ARG A 121 -16.77 7.94 10.18
N ILE A 122 -15.47 8.21 10.14
CA ILE A 122 -14.69 8.64 11.31
C ILE A 122 -15.22 9.98 11.82
N ASP A 123 -15.41 10.98 10.96
CA ASP A 123 -15.95 12.30 11.35
C ASP A 123 -17.32 12.18 12.04
N LYS A 124 -18.20 11.31 11.52
CA LYS A 124 -19.51 11.03 12.14
C LYS A 124 -19.33 10.39 13.52
N LEU A 125 -18.45 9.40 13.65
CA LEU A 125 -18.19 8.74 14.94
C LEU A 125 -17.58 9.71 15.96
N GLU A 126 -16.68 10.59 15.53
CA GLU A 126 -16.10 11.64 16.37
C GLU A 126 -17.14 12.68 16.81
N PHE A 127 -18.08 13.06 15.92
CA PHE A 127 -19.18 13.95 16.24
C PHE A 127 -20.11 13.37 17.32
N TYR A 128 -20.40 12.07 17.28
CA TYR A 128 -21.21 11.41 18.31
C TYR A 128 -20.44 11.18 19.62
N ARG A 129 -19.10 11.19 19.59
CA ARG A 129 -18.25 10.97 20.77
C ARG A 129 -17.92 12.26 21.53
N ASN A 130 -18.11 13.42 20.91
CA ASN A 130 -17.99 14.74 21.55
C ASN A 130 -19.36 15.38 21.83
N PRO A 131 -20.02 15.06 22.96
CA PRO A 131 -21.02 15.97 23.51
C PRO A 131 -20.30 17.25 23.93
N SER A 132 -20.33 18.29 23.09
CA SER A 132 -19.80 19.60 23.44
C SER A 132 -20.43 20.09 24.76
N PRO A 133 -19.66 20.45 25.81
CA PRO A 133 -20.14 20.65 27.17
C PRO A 133 -20.68 22.06 27.42
N PHE A 134 -21.21 22.73 26.40
CA PHE A 134 -21.61 24.14 26.50
C PHE A 134 -23.03 24.38 25.99
N ARG A 135 -24.01 24.11 26.87
CA ARG A 135 -25.05 25.10 27.20
C ARG A 135 -25.51 24.92 28.66
N ARG A 136 -24.61 25.20 29.60
CA ARG A 136 -25.00 25.77 30.90
C ARG A 136 -25.56 27.16 30.65
N ASN A 137 -26.82 27.30 30.24
CA ASN A 137 -27.51 28.58 30.39
C ASN A 137 -28.18 28.61 31.76
N ARG A 138 -27.34 28.94 32.74
CA ARG A 138 -27.68 29.20 34.13
C ARG A 138 -28.29 30.60 34.20
N SER A 139 -29.52 30.76 33.73
CA SER A 139 -30.24 32.04 33.76
C SER A 139 -31.73 31.80 33.97
N ASN A 140 -32.11 31.43 35.19
CA ASN A 140 -33.44 31.77 35.70
C ASN A 140 -33.35 31.95 37.22
N GLN A 141 -32.76 33.07 37.58
CA GLN A 141 -32.97 33.63 38.91
C GLN A 141 -34.40 34.15 39.00
N ARG A 142 -35.09 33.67 40.04
CA ARG A 142 -36.13 34.38 40.81
C ARG A 142 -37.44 34.67 40.07
N SER A 143 -38.44 33.85 40.39
CA SER A 143 -39.66 34.41 40.97
C SER A 143 -40.06 33.60 42.19
N ARG A 144 -39.77 34.20 43.36
CA ARG A 144 -40.45 33.87 44.61
C ARG A 144 -41.90 34.29 44.41
N GLY A 145 -42.82 33.35 44.52
CA GLY A 145 -44.24 33.63 44.33
C GLY A 145 -45.10 32.48 44.80
N TYR A 146 -45.45 32.55 46.07
CA TYR A 146 -46.64 31.94 46.65
C TYR A 146 -46.55 30.47 47.10
N SER A 147 -46.44 30.35 48.42
CA SER A 147 -46.85 29.24 49.26
C SER A 147 -48.16 28.58 48.80
N GLN A 148 -48.20 27.24 48.83
CA GLN A 148 -49.22 26.49 49.58
C GLN A 148 -48.92 25.00 49.55
N ASN A 149 -48.34 24.54 50.66
CA ASN A 149 -48.76 23.38 51.45
C ASN A 149 -49.74 22.40 50.76
N ARG A 150 -49.32 21.14 50.57
CA ARG A 150 -49.94 19.95 51.20
C ARG A 150 -49.29 18.65 50.74
N ASN A 151 -48.84 17.87 51.72
CA ASN A 151 -48.60 16.42 51.70
C ASN A 151 -48.66 15.73 50.34
N SER A 152 -47.49 15.51 49.71
CA SER A 152 -47.40 14.48 48.68
C SER A 152 -46.05 13.79 48.81
N TYR A 153 -46.08 12.62 49.43
CA TYR A 153 -44.96 11.67 49.57
C TYR A 153 -44.57 11.03 48.22
N VAL A 154 -44.83 11.73 47.12
CA VAL A 154 -44.77 11.16 45.77
C VAL A 154 -43.87 12.04 44.91
N CYS A 155 -42.67 11.53 44.68
CA CYS A 155 -41.68 12.12 43.79
C CYS A 155 -42.25 12.27 42.36
N TRP A 156 -41.81 13.31 41.65
CA TRP A 156 -42.20 13.65 40.27
C TRP A 156 -42.22 12.44 39.31
N TYR A 157 -41.34 11.47 39.53
CA TYR A 157 -41.25 10.25 38.75
C TYR A 157 -42.52 9.38 38.82
N HIS A 158 -43.07 9.15 40.02
CA HIS A 158 -44.30 8.36 40.20
C HIS A 158 -45.52 9.05 39.57
N ARG A 159 -45.58 10.39 39.62
CA ARG A 159 -46.64 11.18 38.98
C ARG A 159 -46.68 11.04 37.45
N ARG A 160 -45.54 10.71 36.83
CA ARG A 160 -45.40 10.67 35.37
C ARG A 160 -45.67 9.29 34.79
N PHE A 161 -45.52 8.21 35.58
CA PHE A 161 -45.50 6.84 35.05
C PHE A 161 -46.52 5.86 35.69
N GLU A 162 -47.33 6.28 36.67
CA GLU A 162 -48.42 5.46 37.25
C GLU A 162 -49.68 5.36 36.37
N LYS A 163 -49.56 4.87 35.14
CA LYS A 163 -50.72 4.47 34.32
C LYS A 163 -50.59 3.09 33.70
N ASN A 164 -49.90 2.14 34.35
CA ASN A 164 -49.79 0.76 33.87
C ASN A 164 -49.70 -0.30 34.99
N LEU A 165 -50.40 -0.11 36.12
CA LEU A 165 -50.60 -1.19 37.09
C LEU A 165 -52.02 -1.11 37.67
N GLN A 166 -52.97 -1.75 37.01
CA GLN A 166 -54.19 -2.32 37.62
C GLN A 166 -54.81 -3.31 36.63
N THR A 167 -54.66 -4.60 36.94
CA THR A 167 -55.69 -5.63 36.72
C THR A 167 -56.97 -5.26 37.45
#